data_AF-A0A9C9Q2D2-F1
#
_entry.id   AF-A0A9C9Q2D2-F1
#
_cell.length_a   1.000
_cell.length_b   1.000
_cell.length_c   1.000
_cell.angle_alpha   90.00
_cell.angle_beta   90.00
_cell.angle_gamma   90.00
#
_symmetry.space_group_name_H-M   'P 1'
#
loop_
_entity.id
_entity.type
_entity.pdbx_description
1 polymer ?
#
loop_
_entity_poly.entity_id
_entity_poly.type
_entity_poly.pdbx_seq_one_letter_code
_entity_poly.pdbx_strand_id
1 'polypeptide(L)' 'MDQVHGAHGLPFAFAKRNGVMVGEEHADHTVLLARPGISPVTLAEVRRFLGMPVRIKLIDIDEFDA' A
#
# COMPACT_ATOMS: atom_id res chain seq x y z
N MET A 1 -2.18 -17.93 19.17
CA MET A 1 -2.04 -16.49 18.89
C MET A 1 -2.06 -16.37 17.38
N ASP A 2 -3.18 -15.91 16.85
CA ASP A 2 -3.50 -15.86 15.43
C ASP A 2 -2.43 -15.14 14.64
N GLN A 3 -1.81 -15.87 13.72
CA GLN A 3 -0.92 -15.33 12.71
C GLN A 3 -1.66 -15.37 11.37
N VAL A 4 -2.62 -14.46 11.19
CA VAL A 4 -3.22 -14.18 9.88
C VAL A 4 -2.49 -13.00 9.25
N HIS A 5 -1.22 -13.19 8.88
CA HIS A 5 -0.50 -12.20 8.06
C HIS A 5 -1.10 -12.22 6.66
N GLY A 6 -1.59 -11.07 6.21
CA GLY A 6 -2.19 -10.91 4.89
C GLY A 6 -1.16 -11.17 3.80
N ALA A 7 -1.12 -12.39 3.28
CA ALA A 7 -0.25 -12.78 2.16
C ALA A 7 -0.69 -12.17 0.80
N HIS A 8 -1.25 -10.96 0.78
CA HIS A 8 -1.80 -10.32 -0.41
C HIS A 8 -1.22 -8.92 -0.61
N GLY A 9 0.09 -8.87 -0.85
CA GLY A 9 0.72 -7.69 -1.45
C GLY A 9 0.04 -7.32 -2.78
N LEU A 10 0.08 -6.04 -3.13
CA LEU A 10 -0.43 -5.56 -4.41
C LEU A 10 0.28 -6.27 -5.58
N PRO A 11 -0.41 -6.54 -6.70
CA PRO A 11 0.28 -7.03 -7.90
C PRO A 11 1.41 -6.07 -8.29
N PHE A 12 2.61 -6.60 -8.50
CA PHE A 12 3.81 -5.78 -8.74
C PHE A 12 3.62 -4.73 -9.84
N ALA A 13 3.02 -5.11 -10.97
CA ALA A 13 2.76 -4.20 -12.08
C ALA A 13 1.84 -3.03 -11.68
N PHE A 14 0.82 -3.29 -10.85
CA PHE A 14 -0.03 -2.25 -10.30
C PHE A 14 0.76 -1.35 -9.34
N ALA A 15 1.51 -1.96 -8.42
CA ALA A 15 2.32 -1.27 -7.43
C ALA A 15 3.34 -0.31 -8.09
N LYS A 16 4.14 -0.82 -9.04
CA LYS A 16 5.16 -0.05 -9.77
C LYS A 16 4.55 1.06 -10.63
N ARG A 17 3.50 0.76 -11.41
CA ARG A 17 2.85 1.74 -12.29
C ARG A 17 2.26 2.91 -11.48
N ASN A 18 1.67 2.60 -10.33
CA ASN A 18 0.98 3.59 -9.51
C ASN A 18 1.87 4.21 -8.42
N GLY A 19 3.10 3.73 -8.24
CA GLY A 19 4.01 4.27 -7.22
C GLY A 19 3.54 3.99 -5.80
N VAL A 20 3.07 2.76 -5.53
CA VAL A 20 2.56 2.34 -4.22
C VAL A 20 3.12 0.99 -3.79
N MET A 21 3.28 0.77 -2.49
CA MET A 21 3.72 -0.50 -1.90
C MET A 21 3.02 -0.74 -0.55
N VAL A 22 2.69 -2.00 -0.27
CA VAL A 22 2.17 -2.41 1.05
C VAL A 22 3.34 -2.44 2.03
N GLY A 23 3.23 -1.67 3.11
CA GLY A 23 4.19 -1.63 4.21
C GLY A 23 3.74 -2.47 5.40
N GLU A 24 4.00 -1.97 6.61
CA GLU A 24 3.61 -2.65 7.85
C GLU A 24 2.09 -2.85 7.96
N GLU A 25 1.71 -4.05 8.39
CA GLU A 25 0.33 -4.40 8.71
C GLU A 25 0.09 -4.23 10.21
N HIS A 26 -1.04 -3.60 10.56
CA HIS A 26 -1.53 -3.46 11.92
C HIS A 26 -2.94 -4.05 12.04
N ALA A 27 -3.40 -4.25 13.28
CA ALA A 27 -4.70 -4.87 13.54
C ALA A 27 -5.90 -4.15 12.92
N ASP A 28 -5.85 -2.81 12.79
CA ASP A 28 -6.94 -1.96 12.30
C ASP A 28 -6.66 -1.31 10.94
N HIS A 29 -5.43 -1.37 10.44
CA HIS A 29 -5.04 -0.75 9.18
C HIS A 29 -3.75 -1.33 8.59
N THR A 30 -3.54 -1.07 7.31
CA THR A 30 -2.27 -1.31 6.62
C THR A 30 -1.59 0.00 6.28
N VAL A 31 -0.26 0.07 6.42
CA VAL A 31 0.53 1.20 5.93
C VAL A 31 0.69 1.07 4.41
N LEU A 32 0.33 2.12 3.68
CA LEU A 32 0.59 2.24 2.24
C LEU A 32 1.73 3.23 2.05
N LEU A 33 2.88 2.73 1.58
CA LEU A 33 3.97 3.57 1.10
C LEU A 33 3.58 4.09 -0.29
N ALA A 34 3.67 5.40 -0.51
CA ALA A 34 3.27 6.01 -1.77
C ALA A 34 4.18 7.17 -2.16
N ARG A 35 4.43 7.34 -3.47
CA ARG A 35 5.07 8.55 -3.98
C ARG A 35 4.14 9.78 -3.82
N PRO A 36 4.68 11.00 -3.73
CA PRO A 36 3.88 12.22 -3.71
C PRO A 36 2.98 12.30 -4.95
N GLY A 37 1.75 12.79 -4.77
CA GLY A 37 0.79 12.93 -5.87
C GLY A 37 -0.02 11.68 -6.21
N ILE A 38 -0.05 10.67 -5.32
CA ILE A 38 -0.95 9.50 -5.47
C ILE A 38 -2.40 9.96 -5.74
N SER A 39 -3.03 9.34 -6.74
CA SER A 39 -4.40 9.69 -7.10
C SER A 39 -5.43 9.13 -6.11
N PRO A 40 -6.56 9.82 -5.87
CA PRO A 40 -7.66 9.27 -5.06
C PRO A 40 -8.22 7.95 -5.61
N VAL A 41 -8.18 7.76 -6.94
CA VAL A 41 -8.64 6.52 -7.61
C VAL A 41 -7.71 5.35 -7.26
N THR A 42 -6.39 5.56 -7.33
CA THR A 42 -5.40 4.57 -6.90
C THR A 42 -5.63 4.17 -5.44
N LEU A 43 -5.86 5.16 -4.55
CA LEU A 43 -6.11 4.91 -3.13
C LEU A 43 -7.39 4.09 -2.91
N ALA A 44 -8.47 4.39 -3.64
CA ALA A 44 -9.72 3.65 -3.58
C ALA A 44 -9.52 2.18 -4.01
N GLU A 45 -8.77 1.94 -5.09
CA GLU A 45 -8.47 0.59 -5.56
C GLU A 45 -7.60 -0.20 -4.59
N VAL A 46 -6.60 0.45 -3.97
CA VAL A 46 -5.78 -0.20 -2.93
C VAL A 46 -6.65 -0.62 -1.74
N ARG A 47 -7.54 0.26 -1.25
CA ARG A 47 -8.48 -0.07 -0.17
C ARG A 47 -9.41 -1.22 -0.54
N ARG A 48 -9.94 -1.21 -1.77
CA ARG A 48 -10.80 -2.28 -2.30
C ARG A 48 -10.06 -3.61 -2.37
N PHE A 49 -8.79 -3.60 -2.80
CA PHE A 49 -7.98 -4.80 -2.93
C PHE A 49 -7.60 -5.39 -1.56
N LEU A 50 -7.17 -4.55 -0.61
CA LEU A 50 -6.74 -4.98 0.72
C LEU A 50 -7.91 -5.28 1.67
N GLY A 51 -9.11 -4.76 1.39
CA GLY A 51 -10.30 -5.04 2.20
C GLY A 51 -10.27 -4.41 3.60
N MET A 52 -9.34 -3.50 3.87
CA MET A 52 -9.17 -2.88 5.18
C MET A 52 -8.73 -1.40 5.07
N PRO A 53 -8.83 -0.61 6.16
CA PRO A 53 -8.33 0.76 6.17
C PRO A 53 -6.84 0.84 5.82
N VAL A 54 -6.46 1.92 5.15
CA VAL A 54 -5.04 2.19 4.84
C VAL A 54 -4.62 3.56 5.37
N ARG A 55 -3.42 3.63 5.95
CA ARG A 55 -2.75 4.87 6.31
C ARG A 55 -1.61 5.13 5.34
N ILE A 56 -1.60 6.33 4.74
CA ILE A 56 -0.61 6.67 3.72
C ILE A 56 0.63 7.24 4.40
N LYS A 57 1.80 6.71 4.03
CA LYS A 57 3.10 7.33 4.28
C LYS A 57 3.68 7.73 2.93
N LEU A 58 3.88 9.03 2.73
CA LEU A 58 4.56 9.52 1.54
C LEU A 58 6.06 9.27 1.66
N ILE A 59 6.66 8.69 0.63
CA ILE A 59 8.09 8.44 0.51
C ILE A 59 8.58 9.04 -0.82
N ASP A 60 9.83 9.48 -0.87
CA ASP A 60 10.39 10.02 -2.11
C ASP A 60 10.67 8.91 -3.14
N ILE A 61 11.11 9.31 -4.33
CA ILE A 61 11.34 8.35 -5.42
C ILE A 61 12.58 7.50 -5.19
N ASP A 62 13.58 8.01 -4.48
CA ASP A 62 14.81 7.28 -4.20
C ASP A 62 14.53 6.16 -3.19
N GLU A 63 13.74 6.44 -2.14
CA GLU A 63 13.25 5.44 -1.18
C GLU A 63 12.31 4.41 -1.84
N PHE A 64 11.54 4.81 -2.85
CA PHE A 64 10.61 3.90 -3.54
C PHE A 64 11.30 2.94 -4.52
N ASP A 65 12.39 3.36 -5.16
CA ASP A 65 13.09 2.59 -6.20
C ASP A 65 14.35 1.85 -5.71
N ALA A 66 14.79 2.07 -4.46
CA ALA A 66 15.90 1.36 -3.81
C ALA A 66 15.62 -0.14 -3.61
#